data_AF-A0A6I0K0M7-F1
#
_entry.id   AF-A0A6I0K0M7-F1
#
_cell.length_a   1.000
_cell.length_b   1.000
_cell.length_c   1.000
_cell.angle_alpha   90.00
_cell.angle_beta   90.00
_cell.angle_gamma   90.00
#
_symmetry.space_group_name_H-M   'P 1'
#
loop_
_entity.id
_entity.type
_entity.pdbx_description
1 polymer ?
#
loop_
_entity_poly.entity_id
_entity_poly.type
_entity_poly.pdbx_seq_one_letter_code
_entity_poly.pdbx_strand_id
1 'polypeptide(L)' 'IYTFALLSDDGSTLVIDGEQVIDNDGPHGPREVIGQKALSKGYHPIEVRYFDQNGGQLKMTVTGTEGNEIPTSDLYAN' A
#
# COMPACT_ATOMS: atom_id res chain seq x y z
N ILE A 1 6.65 -5.92 12.70
CA ILE A 1 5.41 -5.68 11.92
C ILE A 1 5.64 -4.45 11.07
N TYR A 2 5.33 -4.53 9.78
CA TYR A 2 5.37 -3.39 8.87
C TYR A 2 3.98 -2.75 8.81
N THR A 3 3.95 -1.43 8.69
CA THR A 3 2.70 -0.66 8.52
C THR A 3 2.69 -0.06 7.12
N PHE A 4 1.57 -0.20 6.43
CA PHE A 4 1.33 0.32 5.10
C PHE A 4 0.18 1.32 5.20
N ALA A 5 0.36 2.52 4.65
CA ALA A 5 -0.70 3.49 4.47
C ALA A 5 -0.94 3.69 2.98
N LEU A 6 -2.18 3.60 2.55
CA LEU A 6 -2.59 3.74 1.16
C LEU A 6 -3.63 4.85 1.06
N LEU A 7 -3.19 6.01 0.56
CA LEU A 7 -4.03 7.16 0.25
C LEU A 7 -4.43 7.05 -1.23
N SER A 8 -5.74 7.00 -1.49
CA SER A 8 -6.25 7.04 -2.86
C SER A 8 -7.52 7.88 -3.04
N ASP A 9 -7.69 8.33 -4.27
CA ASP A 9 -8.89 8.93 -4.86
C ASP A 9 -8.89 8.44 -6.33
N ASP A 10 -9.80 7.61 -6.84
CA ASP A 10 -10.79 6.82 -6.13
C ASP A 10 -10.14 5.63 -5.41
N GLY A 11 -10.50 4.39 -5.76
CA GLY A 11 -10.20 3.21 -4.97
C GLY A 11 -8.85 2.56 -5.26
N SER A 12 -8.37 1.84 -4.26
CA SER A 12 -7.14 1.06 -4.35
C SER A 12 -7.13 -0.17 -3.44
N THR A 13 -6.31 -1.16 -3.77
CA THR A 13 -6.09 -2.35 -2.93
C THR A 13 -4.60 -2.66 -2.81
N LEU A 14 -4.18 -3.19 -1.66
CA LEU A 14 -2.83 -3.70 -1.43
C LEU A 14 -2.88 -5.20 -1.12
N VAL A 15 -2.16 -5.99 -1.91
CA VAL A 15 -1.93 -7.41 -1.68
C VAL A 15 -0.43 -7.64 -1.46
N ILE A 16 -0.08 -8.39 -0.41
CA ILE A 16 1.30 -8.79 -0.11
C ILE A 16 1.32 -10.28 0.16
N ASP A 17 2.22 -11.03 -0.47
CA ASP A 17 2.27 -12.51 -0.42
C ASP A 17 0.92 -13.17 -0.79
N GLY A 18 0.17 -12.56 -1.71
CA GLY A 18 -1.15 -13.06 -2.13
C GLY A 18 -2.29 -12.82 -1.13
N GLU A 19 -2.04 -12.14 -0.02
CA GLU A 19 -3.05 -11.78 0.99
C GLU A 19 -3.40 -10.29 0.90
N GLN A 20 -4.69 -9.98 0.92
CA GLN A 20 -5.18 -8.59 0.93
C GLN A 20 -4.91 -7.93 2.29
N VAL A 21 -4.04 -6.92 2.28
CA VAL A 21 -3.62 -6.16 3.47
C VAL A 21 -4.43 -4.88 3.61
N ILE A 22 -4.76 -4.23 2.48
CA ILE A 22 -5.62 -3.04 2.46
C ILE A 22 -6.71 -3.24 1.40
N ASP A 23 -7.95 -3.01 1.82
CA ASP A 23 -9.09 -2.78 0.95
C ASP A 23 -9.52 -1.32 1.08
N ASN A 24 -9.17 -0.52 0.09
CA ASN A 24 -9.58 0.87 -0.04
C ASN A 24 -10.36 1.03 -1.35
N ASP A 25 -11.07 -0.01 -1.81
CA ASP A 25 -11.74 -0.02 -3.11
C ASP A 25 -13.07 0.76 -3.10
N GLY A 26 -13.64 0.95 -4.29
CA GLY A 26 -14.89 1.66 -4.55
C GLY A 26 -14.72 3.17 -4.82
N PRO A 27 -15.73 3.83 -5.38
CA PRO A 27 -15.66 5.26 -5.70
C PRO A 27 -15.69 6.10 -4.42
N HIS A 28 -14.72 7.01 -4.29
CA HIS A 28 -14.60 7.90 -3.13
C HIS A 28 -13.59 9.02 -3.40
N GLY A 29 -13.75 10.17 -2.74
CA GLY A 29 -12.70 11.19 -2.70
C GLY A 29 -11.47 10.73 -1.89
N PRO A 30 -10.47 11.60 -1.64
CA PRO A 30 -9.23 11.21 -0.99
C PRO A 30 -9.43 10.51 0.36
N ARG A 31 -9.00 9.26 0.45
CA ARG A 31 -9.13 8.41 1.64
C ARG A 31 -7.85 7.61 1.87
N GLU A 32 -7.30 7.70 3.08
CA GLU A 32 -6.18 6.87 3.52
C GLU A 32 -6.68 5.70 4.36
N VAL A 33 -6.23 4.49 4.02
CA VAL A 33 -6.45 3.28 4.80
C VAL A 33 -5.11 2.71 5.22
N ILE A 34 -5.04 2.23 6.46
CA ILE A 34 -3.83 1.65 7.06
C ILE A 34 -4.02 0.14 7.19
N GLY A 35 -3.02 -0.61 6.74
CA GLY A 35 -2.90 -2.05 6.91
C GLY A 35 -1.57 -2.43 7.53
N GLN A 36 -1.51 -3.57 8.21
CA GLN A 36 -0.28 -4.08 8.82
C GLN A 36 -0.04 -5.52 8.43
N LYS A 37 1.23 -5.87 8.18
CA LYS A 37 1.62 -7.25 7.91
C LYS A 37 2.97 -7.57 8.57
N ALA A 38 3.06 -8.76 9.17
CA ALA A 38 4.33 -9.30 9.61
C ALA A 38 5.05 -9.90 8.41
N LEU A 39 6.25 -9.41 8.12
CA LEU A 39 7.09 -9.89 7.02
C LEU A 39 8.37 -10.48 7.58
N SER A 40 8.79 -11.60 7.01
CA SER A 40 10.11 -12.17 7.25
C SER A 40 11.19 -11.36 6.53
N LYS A 41 12.46 -11.58 6.87
CA LYS A 41 13.56 -11.03 6.09
C LYS A 41 13.56 -11.65 4.68
N GLY A 42 13.53 -10.83 3.65
CA GLY A 42 13.60 -11.26 2.26
C GLY A 42 12.73 -10.42 1.34
N TYR A 43 12.62 -10.85 0.08
CA TYR A 43 11.72 -10.25 -0.90
C TYR A 43 10.32 -10.81 -0.74
N HIS A 44 9.33 -9.92 -0.79
CA HIS A 44 7.91 -10.23 -0.71
C HIS A 44 7.22 -9.61 -1.93
N PRO A 45 6.46 -10.36 -2.72
CA PRO A 45 5.67 -9.80 -3.81
C PRO A 45 4.62 -8.84 -3.27
N ILE A 46 4.55 -7.66 -3.89
CA ILE A 46 3.58 -6.61 -3.59
C ILE A 46 2.78 -6.34 -4.87
N GLU A 47 1.46 -6.30 -4.76
CA GLU A 47 0.56 -5.84 -5.81
C GLU A 47 -0.29 -4.70 -5.27
N VAL A 48 -0.23 -3.56 -5.96
CA VAL A 48 -1.12 -2.42 -5.72
C VAL A 48 -2.02 -2.27 -6.95
N ARG A 49 -3.33 -2.32 -6.74
CA ARG A 49 -4.31 -1.95 -7.77
C ARG A 49 -4.89 -0.59 -7.43
N TYR A 50 -5.17 0.18 -8.46
CA TYR A 50 -5.71 1.53 -8.36
C TYR A 50 -6.67 1.77 -9.52
N PHE A 51 -7.74 2.50 -9.25
CA PHE A 51 -8.60 3.05 -10.27
C PHE A 51 -8.95 4.50 -9.93
N ASP A 52 -9.28 5.26 -10.98
CA ASP A 52 -9.72 6.65 -10.88
C ASP A 52 -10.76 6.94 -11.96
N GLN A 53 -11.80 7.68 -11.59
CA GLN A 53 -12.85 8.12 -12.50
C GLN A 53 -12.68 9.57 -12.96
N ASN A 54 -11.91 10.42 -12.25
CA ASN A 54 -11.83 11.85 -12.56
C ASN A 54 -10.64 12.61 -11.96
N GLY A 55 -9.41 12.18 -12.21
CA GLY A 55 -8.19 12.96 -11.93
C GLY A 55 -7.69 12.84 -10.49
N GLY A 56 -7.87 11.68 -9.89
CA GLY A 56 -7.52 11.38 -8.51
C GLY A 56 -6.02 11.10 -8.26
N GLN A 57 -5.72 10.43 -7.15
CA GLN A 57 -4.35 10.24 -6.64
C GLN A 57 -4.11 8.84 -6.07
N LEU A 58 -2.84 8.44 -6.06
CA LEU A 58 -2.37 7.26 -5.34
C LEU A 58 -1.05 7.57 -4.64
N LYS A 59 -0.99 7.28 -3.34
CA LYS A 59 0.24 7.32 -2.56
C LYS A 59 0.29 6.15 -1.59
N MET A 60 1.42 5.44 -1.57
CA MET A 60 1.73 4.45 -0.55
C MET A 60 2.89 4.93 0.32
N THR A 61 2.75 4.82 1.64
CA THR A 61 3.84 4.98 2.61
C THR A 61 4.03 3.68 3.37
N VAL A 62 5.28 3.31 3.61
CA VAL A 62 5.65 2.08 4.33
C VAL A 62 6.48 2.45 5.54
N THR A 63 6.09 1.96 6.72
CA THR A 63 6.83 2.14 7.96
C THR A 63 7.40 0.80 8.41
N GLY A 64 8.71 0.78 8.63
CA GLY A 64 9.47 -0.36 9.10
C GLY A 64 9.15 -0.74 10.55
N THR A 65 9.73 -1.85 10.99
CA THR A 65 9.53 -2.38 12.34
C THR A 65 10.07 -1.47 13.44
N GLU A 66 10.98 -0.57 13.10
CA GLU A 66 11.59 0.41 14.02
C GLU A 66 10.87 1.78 13.97
N GLY A 67 9.77 1.90 13.23
CA GLY A 67 9.03 3.14 13.08
C GLY A 67 9.60 4.12 12.06
N ASN A 68 10.70 3.76 11.38
CA ASN A 68 11.26 4.53 10.29
C ASN A 68 10.45 4.35 9.00
N GLU A 69 10.30 5.41 8.21
CA GLU A 69 9.78 5.28 6.85
C GLU A 69 10.77 4.47 6.01
N ILE A 70 10.27 3.48 5.26
CA ILE A 70 11.07 2.69 4.35
C ILE A 70 11.19 3.48 3.04
N PRO A 71 12.42 3.80 2.60
CA PRO A 71 12.62 4.53 1.37
C PRO A 71 12.17 3.70 0.17
N THR A 72 11.68 4.36 -0.88
CA THR A 72 11.26 3.69 -2.12
C THR A 72 12.39 2.94 -2.82
N SER A 73 13.66 3.21 -2.48
CA SER A 73 14.82 2.43 -2.95
C SER A 73 14.79 0.97 -2.53
N ASP A 74 14.04 0.64 -1.48
CA ASP A 74 13.86 -0.74 -0.98
C ASP A 74 12.62 -1.42 -1.59
N LEU A 75 11.90 -0.71 -2.47
CA LEU A 75 10.83 -1.26 -3.30
C LEU A 75 11.38 -1.57 -4.69
N TYR A 76 11.18 -2.81 -5.13
CA TYR A 76 11.66 -3.30 -6.43
C TYR A 76 10.46 -3.54 -7.34
N ALA A 77 10.42 -2.85 -8.48
CA ALA A 77 9.51 -3.15 -9.57
C ALA A 77 10.29 -3.87 -10.67
N ASN A 78 9.68 -4.89 -11.27
CA ASN A 78 10.21 -5.56 -12.47
C ASN A 78 9.96 -4.72 -13.72
#